data_AF-A0A8S3B7G7-F1
#
_entry.id   AF-A0A8S3B7G7-F1
#
_cell.length_a   1.000
_cell.length_b   1.000
_cell.length_c   1.000
_cell.angle_alpha   90.00
_cell.angle_beta   90.00
_cell.angle_gamma   90.00
#
_symmetry.space_group_name_H-M   'P 1'
#
loop_
_entity.id
_entity.type
_entity.pdbx_description
1 polymer ?
#
loop_
_entity_poly.entity_id
_entity_poly.type
_entity_poly.pdbx_seq_one_letter_code
_entity_poly.pdbx_strand_id
1 'polypeptide(L)'
;IRQGLYSVVPWAYMTLFTAHELEEAVCGKGYIDIEMLKRHTRYKNDNVSSPRIQRFWSVFSEMFSEEQRKLFLIFVWGRST
;
A
#
# COMPACT_ATOMS: atom_id res chain seq x y z
N ILE A 1 6.89 -23.81 14.40
CA ILE A 1 6.55 -22.86 13.31
C ILE A 1 5.14 -23.11 12.78
N ARG A 2 4.81 -24.33 12.32
CA ARG A 2 3.50 -24.66 11.70
C ARG A 2 2.26 -24.36 12.56
N GLN A 3 2.30 -24.62 13.88
CA GLN A 3 1.19 -24.33 14.79
C GLN A 3 0.95 -22.83 15.05
N GLY A 4 1.98 -21.99 15.00
CA GLY A 4 1.86 -20.55 15.26
C GLY A 4 1.26 -19.77 14.09
N LEU A 5 1.47 -20.25 12.85
CA LEU A 5 0.81 -19.68 11.67
C LEU A 5 -0.70 -19.98 11.70
N TYR A 6 -1.09 -21.18 12.13
CA TYR A 6 -2.49 -21.62 12.20
C TYR A 6 -3.32 -20.92 13.30
N SER A 7 -2.69 -20.30 14.30
CA SER A 7 -3.41 -19.48 15.28
C SER A 7 -3.74 -18.07 14.77
N VAL A 8 -3.06 -17.61 13.71
CA VAL A 8 -3.25 -16.26 13.12
C VAL A 8 -4.09 -16.33 11.85
N VAL A 9 -3.91 -17.37 11.02
CA VAL A 9 -4.67 -17.57 9.78
C VAL A 9 -5.33 -18.96 9.81
N PRO A 10 -6.68 -19.05 9.88
CA PRO A 10 -7.38 -20.33 9.95
C PRO A 10 -7.14 -21.19 8.69
N TRP A 11 -6.95 -22.50 8.89
CA TRP A 11 -6.61 -23.47 7.83
C TRP A 11 -7.54 -23.44 6.61
N ALA A 12 -8.84 -23.19 6.82
CA ALA A 12 -9.82 -23.12 5.73
C ALA A 12 -9.52 -22.00 4.71
N TYR A 13 -8.80 -20.95 5.10
CA TYR A 13 -8.39 -19.89 4.18
C TYR A 13 -7.14 -20.26 3.40
N MET A 14 -6.26 -21.13 3.92
CA MET A 14 -5.03 -21.53 3.23
C MET A 14 -5.29 -22.40 2.00
N THR A 15 -6.42 -23.12 1.94
CA THR A 15 -6.83 -23.89 0.75
C THR A 15 -7.47 -23.04 -0.35
N LEU A 16 -7.79 -21.77 -0.06
CA LEU A 16 -8.42 -20.85 -1.01
C LEU A 16 -7.41 -19.97 -1.76
N PHE A 17 -6.17 -19.88 -1.25
CA PHE A 17 -5.13 -19.04 -1.82
C PHE A 17 -3.97 -19.87 -2.35
N THR A 18 -3.40 -19.43 -3.46
CA THR A 18 -2.07 -19.87 -3.90
C THR A 18 -0.99 -19.34 -2.95
N ALA A 19 0.22 -19.93 -2.99
CA ALA A 19 1.33 -19.48 -2.16
C ALA A 19 1.65 -17.98 -2.35
N HIS A 20 1.51 -17.48 -3.59
CA HIS A 20 1.71 -16.07 -3.93
C HIS A 20 0.63 -15.16 -3.31
N GLU A 21 -0.65 -15.53 -3.40
CA GLU A 21 -1.73 -14.72 -2.84
C GLU A 21 -1.68 -14.68 -1.31
N LEU A 22 -1.25 -15.76 -0.66
CA LEU A 22 -1.00 -15.77 0.78
C LEU A 22 0.15 -14.84 1.16
N GLU A 23 1.23 -14.83 0.38
CA GLU A 23 2.35 -13.90 0.59
C GLU A 23 1.91 -12.44 0.44
N GLU A 24 1.15 -12.10 -0.60
CA GLU A 24 0.60 -10.75 -0.76
C GLU A 24 -0.40 -10.37 0.34
N ALA A 25 -1.18 -11.32 0.86
CA ALA A 25 -2.11 -11.07 1.95
C ALA A 25 -1.39 -10.81 3.29
N VAL A 26 -0.22 -11.43 3.52
CA VAL A 26 0.54 -11.32 4.76
C VAL A 26 1.55 -10.17 4.71
N CYS A 27 2.30 -10.06 3.62
CA CYS A 27 3.40 -9.10 3.44
C CYS A 27 2.96 -7.83 2.69
N GLY A 28 1.78 -7.84 2.07
CA GLY A 28 1.34 -6.77 1.17
C GLY A 28 1.91 -6.91 -0.24
N LYS A 29 1.47 -6.03 -1.15
CA LYS A 29 1.99 -5.98 -2.52
C LYS A 29 3.40 -5.37 -2.54
N GLY A 30 4.27 -5.90 -3.40
CA GLY A 30 5.65 -5.41 -3.56
C GLY A 30 5.78 -4.03 -4.21
N TYR A 31 4.69 -3.48 -4.75
CA TYR A 31 4.63 -2.18 -5.42
C TYR A 31 3.48 -1.33 -4.88
N ILE A 32 3.61 -0.02 -5.03
CA ILE A 32 2.60 0.95 -4.58
C ILE A 32 1.68 1.36 -5.73
N ASP A 33 0.39 1.07 -5.58
CA ASP A 33 -0.64 1.52 -6.51
C ASP A 33 -1.00 3.00 -6.24
N ILE A 34 -0.43 3.89 -7.06
CA ILE A 34 -0.64 5.34 -6.96
C ILE A 34 -2.11 5.72 -7.25
N GLU A 35 -2.79 5.01 -8.15
CA GLU A 35 -4.19 5.29 -8.47
C GLU A 35 -5.09 4.93 -7.30
N MET A 36 -4.81 3.83 -6.60
CA MET A 36 -5.48 3.48 -5.35
C MET A 36 -5.26 4.54 -4.27
N LEU A 37 -4.02 5.03 -4.11
CA LEU A 37 -3.71 6.09 -3.16
C LEU A 37 -4.45 7.39 -3.47
N LYS A 38 -4.48 7.83 -4.73
CA LYS A 38 -5.23 9.01 -5.19
C LYS A 38 -6.70 8.93 -4.82
N ARG A 39 -7.33 7.78 -5.09
CA ARG A 39 -8.77 7.55 -4.82
C ARG A 39 -9.12 7.64 -3.34
N HIS A 40 -8.20 7.25 -2.45
CA HIS A 40 -8.44 7.24 -1.00
C HIS A 40 -7.87 8.47 -0.27
N THR A 41 -7.22 9.39 -0.98
CA THR A 41 -6.67 10.62 -0.38
C THR A 41 -7.76 11.68 -0.24
N ARG A 42 -7.94 12.20 0.99
CA ARG A 42 -8.87 13.31 1.28
C ARG A 42 -8.13 14.63 1.36
N TYR A 43 -8.66 15.63 0.67
CA TYR A 43 -8.10 16.98 0.64
C TYR A 43 -8.95 17.91 1.51
N LYS A 44 -8.33 18.59 2.49
CA LYS A 44 -9.07 19.43 3.47
C LYS A 44 -9.45 20.81 2.91
N ASN A 45 -8.61 21.40 2.05
CA ASN A 45 -8.78 22.77 1.53
C ASN A 45 -8.58 22.89 0.01
N ASP A 46 -8.53 21.75 -0.68
CA ASP A 46 -8.25 21.68 -2.12
C ASP A 46 -9.10 20.55 -2.74
N ASN A 47 -9.11 20.45 -4.07
CA ASN A 47 -9.78 19.37 -4.81
C ASN A 47 -8.81 18.70 -5.80
N VAL A 48 -9.19 17.54 -6.33
CA VAL A 48 -8.35 16.77 -7.27
C VAL A 48 -7.94 17.57 -8.52
N SER A 49 -8.72 18.57 -8.91
CA SER A 49 -8.45 19.46 -10.04
C SER A 49 -7.47 20.59 -9.72
N SER A 50 -7.10 20.79 -8.45
CA SER A 50 -6.15 21.83 -8.04
C SER A 50 -4.78 21.57 -8.67
N PRO A 51 -4.15 22.59 -9.31
CA PRO A 51 -2.83 22.43 -9.92
C PRO A 51 -1.76 21.94 -8.94
N ARG A 52 -1.90 22.23 -7.64
CA ARG A 52 -0.98 21.77 -6.60
C ARG A 52 -1.06 20.26 -6.41
N ILE A 53 -2.28 19.72 -6.36
CA ILE A 53 -2.53 18.28 -6.19
C ILE A 53 -2.11 17.51 -7.44
N GLN A 54 -2.43 18.03 -8.63
CA GLN A 54 -2.00 17.41 -9.88
C GLN A 54 -0.48 17.33 -9.99
N ARG A 55 0.24 18.41 -9.65
CA ARG A 55 1.71 18.42 -9.62
C ARG A 55 2.28 17.48 -8.58
N PHE A 56 1.70 17.46 -7.38
CA PHE A 56 2.11 16.51 -6.33
C PHE A 56 2.07 15.08 -6.87
N TRP A 57 0.95 14.68 -7.47
CA TRP A 57 0.81 13.33 -7.98
C TRP A 57 1.68 13.02 -9.19
N SER A 58 1.88 13.96 -10.12
CA SER A 58 2.79 13.79 -11.26
C SER A 58 4.24 13.59 -10.78
N VAL A 59 4.72 14.43 -9.85
CA VAL A 59 6.06 14.26 -9.25
C VAL A 59 6.16 12.94 -8.48
N PHE A 60 5.14 12.58 -7.70
CA PHE A 60 5.13 11.33 -6.96
C PHE A 60 5.11 10.10 -7.87
N SER A 61 4.45 10.17 -9.04
CA SER A 61 4.43 9.07 -10.01
C SER A 61 5.63 9.00 -10.94
N GLU A 62 6.30 10.12 -11.22
CA GLU A 62 7.36 10.16 -12.23
C GLU A 62 8.77 10.23 -11.61
N MET A 63 8.92 10.89 -10.46
CA MET A 63 10.24 11.18 -9.88
C MET A 63 10.61 10.27 -8.71
N PHE A 64 9.64 9.61 -8.07
CA PHE A 64 9.91 8.74 -6.93
C PHE A 64 10.08 7.30 -7.41
N SER A 65 11.14 6.63 -6.94
CA SER A 65 11.28 5.19 -7.05
C SER A 65 10.31 4.46 -6.11
N GLU A 66 10.07 3.17 -6.34
CA GLU A 66 9.22 2.35 -5.45
C GLU A 66 9.66 2.42 -3.98
N GLU A 67 10.96 2.38 -3.71
CA GLU A 67 11.50 2.49 -2.34
C GLU A 67 11.22 3.88 -1.74
N GLN A 68 11.36 4.95 -2.51
CA GLN A 68 11.02 6.29 -2.03
C GLN A 68 9.53 6.46 -1.77
N ARG A 69 8.66 5.82 -2.58
CA ARG A 69 7.21 5.79 -2.33
C ARG A 69 6.89 5.06 -1.04
N LYS A 70 7.56 3.94 -0.75
CA LYS A 70 7.41 3.20 0.51
C LYS A 70 7.82 4.06 1.70
N LEU A 71 8.98 4.71 1.63
CA LEU A 71 9.44 5.62 2.69
C LEU A 71 8.48 6.79 2.91
N PHE A 72 7.92 7.36 1.83
CA PHE A 72 6.90 8.40 1.94
C PHE A 72 5.64 7.90 2.65
N LEU A 73 5.16 6.70 2.33
CA LEU A 73 4.00 6.11 3.02
C LEU A 73 4.28 5.84 4.50
N ILE A 74 5.48 5.37 4.85
CA ILE A 74 5.91 5.22 6.25
C ILE A 74 5.86 6.58 6.97
N PHE A 75 6.38 7.63 6.32
CA PHE A 75 6.38 8.99 6.86
C PHE A 75 4.95 9.52 7.09
N VAL A 76 4.04 9.33 6.13
CA VAL A 76 2.67 9.87 6.20
C VAL A 76 1.76 9.05 7.12
N TRP A 77 1.91 7.72 7.14
CA TRP A 77 1.07 6.82 7.94
C TRP A 77 1.63 6.53 9.34
N GLY A 78 2.88 6.91 9.61
CA GLY A 78 3.50 6.79 10.94
C GLY A 78 3.61 5.34 11.43
N ARG A 79 3.48 4.33 10.56
CA ARG A 79 3.68 2.94 10.91
C ARG A 79 5.16 2.59 10.73
N SER A 80 5.89 2.57 11.84
CA SER A 80 7.19 1.91 11.95
C SER A 80 6.94 0.42 12.17
N THR A 81 7.12 -0.40 11.14
CA THR A 81 7.29 -1.85 11.29
C THR A 81 8.50 -2.27 10.49
#